data_AF-A0A0C9WTG8-F1
#
_entry.id   AF-A0A0C9WTG8-F1
#
_cell.length_a   1.000
_cell.length_b   1.000
_cell.length_c   1.000
_cell.angle_alpha   90.00
_cell.angle_beta   90.00
_cell.angle_gamma   90.00
#
_symmetry.space_group_name_H-M   'P 1'
#
loop_
_entity.id
_entity.type
_entity.pdbx_description
1 polymer ?
#
loop_
_entity_poly.entity_id
_entity_poly.type
_entity_poly.pdbx_seq_one_letter_code
_entity_poly.pdbx_strand_id
1 'polypeptide(L)'
;MSPVASRMTLCRRYGKLREGEQILQKKGRGRLIHVSEFIEEVNGRLVVRNEDGTVRQEARKVIFPGSNGDPYWDCTQLIEQVKTLAIPVFEEAHPGCQALFIFDQSSAHAALPPDALKAFEINKSNGGKQRWQKDTIIPETNPDPRFRGKVQKMKTDDGKQKGLQQTLEERGFDVTVMKAKCSPVCPFENERCCMARLLSKQDDFVNQVSMLETLIKEAGHECMFLPKFHCELNPIEMYWGWVKYRYRQVPKKTFDDAKQAAFRALDACPVDVIRRFMNRSWRFMSAYHIGLTGRAAAWAVRKQKSHRSISQTAMTHLDAIVNP
;
A
#
# COMPACT_ATOMS: atom_id res chain seq x y z
N MET A 1 8.40 1.94 9.17
CA MET A 1 7.01 2.11 9.67
C MET A 1 6.03 1.65 8.63
N SER A 2 5.04 0.83 8.97
CA SER A 2 4.03 0.45 7.99
C SER A 2 2.64 0.92 8.37
N PRO A 3 1.90 1.60 7.46
CA PRO A 3 0.49 1.85 7.63
C PRO A 3 -0.36 0.97 6.71
N VAL A 4 -1.51 0.55 7.25
CA VAL A 4 -2.65 0.08 6.45
C VAL A 4 -3.90 0.64 7.09
N ALA A 5 -4.81 1.13 6.27
CA ALA A 5 -6.13 1.54 6.71
C ALA A 5 -7.01 0.34 7.08
N SER A 6 -7.45 0.22 8.33
CA SER A 6 -8.32 -0.87 8.77
C SER A 6 -9.74 -0.40 9.08
N ARG A 7 -10.72 -1.07 8.48
CA ARG A 7 -12.16 -0.81 8.74
C ARG A 7 -12.65 -1.64 9.92
N MET A 8 -13.24 -0.99 10.92
CA MET A 8 -14.04 -1.63 11.98
C MET A 8 -15.52 -1.31 11.78
N THR A 9 -16.40 -2.24 12.14
CA THR A 9 -17.85 -2.09 11.94
C THR A 9 -18.59 -2.48 13.21
N LEU A 10 -19.56 -1.66 13.61
CA LEU A 10 -20.51 -2.01 14.67
C LEU A 10 -21.48 -3.08 14.16
N CYS A 11 -21.44 -4.28 14.73
CA CYS A 11 -22.43 -5.32 14.50
C CYS A 11 -23.36 -5.41 15.73
N ARG A 12 -24.66 -5.15 15.54
CA ARG A 12 -25.69 -5.36 16.57
C ARG A 12 -26.44 -6.64 16.22
N ARG A 13 -26.17 -7.75 16.95
CA ARG A 13 -27.05 -8.90 17.20
C ARG A 13 -26.28 -9.99 17.98
N TYR A 14 -26.89 -10.53 19.03
CA TYR A 14 -26.45 -11.75 19.70
C TYR A 14 -27.32 -12.90 19.22
N GLY A 15 -26.72 -14.06 18.93
CA GLY A 15 -27.41 -15.32 18.68
C GLY A 15 -26.73 -16.43 19.47
N LYS A 16 -27.49 -17.36 20.06
CA LYS A 16 -26.93 -18.57 20.68
C LYS A 16 -26.42 -19.49 19.57
N LEU A 17 -25.16 -19.88 19.65
CA LEU A 17 -24.50 -20.83 18.77
C LEU A 17 -24.44 -22.20 19.44
N ARG A 18 -24.59 -23.28 18.67
CA ARG A 18 -24.23 -24.63 19.15
C ARG A 18 -22.72 -24.82 19.14
N GLU A 19 -22.22 -25.78 19.90
CA GLU A 19 -20.80 -26.13 19.91
C GLU A 19 -20.36 -26.57 18.50
N GLY A 20 -19.34 -25.90 17.95
CA GLY A 20 -18.83 -26.15 16.59
C GLY A 20 -19.41 -25.25 15.48
N GLU A 21 -20.41 -24.41 15.74
CA GLU A 21 -20.96 -23.51 14.74
C GLU A 21 -20.25 -22.15 14.71
N GLN A 22 -19.97 -21.65 13.50
CA GLN A 22 -19.46 -20.30 13.26
C GLN A 22 -20.46 -19.54 12.37
N ILE A 23 -21.28 -18.64 12.94
CA ILE A 23 -22.14 -17.78 12.12
C ILE A 23 -21.26 -16.80 11.33
N LEU A 24 -21.29 -16.93 10.01
CA LEU A 24 -20.86 -15.88 9.07
C LEU A 24 -21.86 -14.72 9.15
N GLN A 25 -21.60 -13.77 10.05
CA GLN A 25 -22.42 -12.58 10.22
C GLN A 25 -22.39 -11.73 8.94
N LYS A 26 -23.55 -11.54 8.29
CA LYS A 26 -23.67 -10.57 7.20
C LYS A 26 -23.30 -9.18 7.74
N LYS A 27 -22.59 -8.40 6.92
CA LYS A 27 -22.24 -7.02 7.25
C LYS A 27 -23.53 -6.22 7.52
N GLY A 28 -23.73 -5.79 8.76
CA GLY A 28 -24.92 -5.03 9.15
C GLY A 28 -24.92 -3.61 8.58
N ARG A 29 -26.06 -2.90 8.71
CA ARG A 29 -26.19 -1.46 8.41
C ARG A 29 -25.43 -0.54 9.39
N GLY A 30 -24.45 -1.06 10.11
CA GLY A 30 -23.70 -0.34 11.12
C GLY A 30 -22.81 0.74 10.52
N ARG A 31 -22.52 1.78 11.31
CA ARG A 31 -21.56 2.83 10.94
C ARG A 31 -20.12 2.29 10.95
N LEU A 32 -19.28 2.88 10.10
CA LEU A 32 -17.88 2.50 9.93
C LEU A 32 -16.97 3.37 10.80
N ILE A 33 -15.92 2.75 11.33
CA ILE A 33 -14.75 3.43 11.89
C ILE A 33 -13.59 3.06 10.97
N HIS A 34 -12.94 4.06 10.39
CA HIS A 34 -11.76 3.89 9.57
C HIS A 34 -10.56 4.46 10.33
N VAL A 35 -9.50 3.67 10.45
CA VAL A 35 -8.28 4.06 11.16
C VAL A 35 -7.10 3.88 10.22
N SER A 36 -6.30 4.92 10.08
CA SER A 36 -4.96 4.89 9.49
C SER A 36 -3.94 5.11 10.61
N GLU A 37 -2.98 4.21 10.74
CA GLU A 37 -2.04 4.15 11.88
C GLU A 37 -0.65 3.77 11.39
N PHE A 38 0.39 4.18 12.13
CA PHE A 38 1.77 3.78 11.87
C PHE A 38 2.33 3.05 13.10
N ILE A 39 3.02 1.94 12.85
CA ILE A 39 3.74 1.19 13.89
C ILE A 39 5.23 1.06 13.61
N GLU A 40 6.00 0.93 14.68
CA GLU A 40 7.45 0.76 14.69
C GLU A 40 7.96 -0.06 15.89
N GLU A 41 9.22 -0.50 15.83
CA GLU A 41 9.80 -1.42 16.80
C GLU A 41 10.05 -0.75 18.17
N VAL A 42 10.40 0.54 18.17
CA VAL A 42 10.83 1.26 19.37
C VAL A 42 9.63 1.59 20.26
N ASN A 43 8.69 2.41 19.77
CA ASN A 43 7.54 2.89 20.55
C ASN A 43 6.26 2.07 20.36
N GLY A 44 6.27 1.07 19.48
CA GLY A 44 5.07 0.33 19.09
C GLY A 44 4.21 1.13 18.14
N ARG A 45 3.36 2.02 18.66
CA ARG A 45 2.66 3.02 17.84
C ARG A 45 3.59 4.22 17.61
N LEU A 46 3.45 4.88 16.46
CA LEU A 46 4.19 6.10 16.19
C LEU A 46 3.58 7.27 16.97
N VAL A 47 4.21 7.57 18.11
CA VAL A 47 3.77 8.58 19.06
C VAL A 47 4.97 9.29 19.68
N VAL A 48 4.78 10.54 20.09
CA VAL A 48 5.66 11.22 21.06
C VAL A 48 4.97 11.19 22.42
N ARG A 49 5.71 10.83 23.46
CA ARG A 49 5.21 10.77 24.84
C ARG A 49 5.80 11.88 25.70
N ASN A 50 5.03 12.31 26.69
CA ASN A 50 5.54 13.12 27.79
C ASN A 50 6.37 12.25 28.76
N GLU A 51 7.06 12.88 29.70
CA GLU A 51 7.84 12.20 30.76
C GLU A 51 6.99 11.25 31.62
N ASP A 52 5.71 11.58 31.82
CA ASP A 52 4.74 10.75 32.55
C ASP A 52 4.20 9.55 31.72
N GLY A 53 4.66 9.38 30.48
CA GLY A 53 4.27 8.32 29.56
C GLY A 53 2.97 8.56 28.78
N THR A 54 2.28 9.68 29.02
CA THR A 54 1.08 10.07 28.25
C THR A 54 1.43 10.42 26.82
N VAL A 55 0.52 10.15 25.88
CA VAL A 55 0.72 10.47 24.45
C VAL A 55 0.50 11.96 24.25
N ARG A 56 1.54 12.68 23.82
CA ARG A 56 1.48 14.11 23.48
C ARG A 56 1.11 14.33 22.01
N GLN A 57 1.66 13.50 21.12
CA GLN A 57 1.36 13.52 19.68
C GLN A 57 1.29 12.09 19.14
N GLU A 58 0.44 11.85 18.14
CA GLU A 58 0.33 10.56 17.45
C GLU A 58 0.13 10.73 15.95
N ALA A 59 0.66 9.78 15.17
CA ALA A 59 0.51 9.78 13.71
C ALA A 59 -0.84 9.25 13.22
N ARG A 60 -1.67 8.73 14.13
CA ARG A 60 -2.95 8.10 13.81
C ARG A 60 -3.96 9.12 13.28
N LYS A 61 -4.72 8.72 12.25
CA LYS A 61 -5.93 9.41 11.83
C LYS A 61 -7.13 8.47 11.89
N VAL A 62 -8.21 8.94 12.52
CA VAL A 62 -9.48 8.21 12.62
C VAL A 62 -10.57 9.04 11.97
N ILE A 63 -11.35 8.41 11.11
CA ILE A 63 -12.54 9.00 10.51
C ILE A 63 -13.75 8.07 10.68
N PHE A 64 -14.94 8.63 10.58
CA PHE A 64 -16.23 7.97 10.76
C PHE A 64 -17.11 8.13 9.50
N PRO A 65 -16.80 7.42 8.40
CA PRO A 65 -17.47 7.66 7.13
C PRO A 65 -18.96 7.31 7.14
N GLY A 66 -19.76 8.09 6.40
CA GLY A 66 -21.19 7.85 6.19
C GLY A 66 -21.92 9.10 5.69
N SER A 67 -23.21 8.97 5.36
CA SER A 67 -24.01 10.07 4.80
C SER A 67 -24.02 11.36 5.63
N ASN A 68 -23.81 11.26 6.94
CA ASN A 68 -23.68 12.37 7.89
C ASN A 68 -22.36 12.30 8.68
N GLY A 69 -21.32 11.73 8.08
CA GLY A 69 -20.01 11.53 8.70
C GLY A 69 -18.90 12.09 7.82
N ASP A 70 -17.68 11.66 8.10
CA ASP A 70 -16.53 12.09 7.31
C ASP A 70 -16.61 11.58 5.86
N PRO A 71 -15.93 12.24 4.91
CA PRO A 71 -15.69 11.68 3.59
C PRO A 71 -15.04 10.30 3.67
N TYR A 72 -15.20 9.47 2.64
CA TYR A 72 -14.42 8.24 2.56
C TYR A 72 -12.93 8.54 2.43
N TRP A 73 -12.09 7.68 3.02
CA TRP A 73 -10.64 7.80 2.94
C TRP A 73 -10.15 7.77 1.50
N ASP A 74 -9.28 8.73 1.15
CA ASP A 74 -8.68 8.90 -0.16
C ASP A 74 -7.18 9.21 -0.06
N CYS A 75 -6.52 9.36 -1.22
CA CYS A 75 -5.10 9.66 -1.27
C CYS A 75 -4.78 11.04 -0.68
N THR A 76 -5.62 12.05 -0.91
CA THR A 76 -5.42 13.40 -0.36
C THR A 76 -5.35 13.38 1.16
N GLN A 77 -6.26 12.66 1.82
CA GLN A 77 -6.24 12.51 3.28
C GLN A 77 -5.02 11.75 3.80
N LEU A 78 -4.52 10.76 3.05
CA LEU A 78 -3.29 10.03 3.38
C LEU A 78 -2.06 10.92 3.27
N ILE A 79 -1.91 11.65 2.15
CA ILE A 79 -0.81 12.60 1.93
C ILE A 79 -0.80 13.63 3.05
N GLU A 80 -1.97 14.16 3.40
CA GLU A 80 -2.12 15.09 4.51
C GLU A 80 -1.67 14.46 5.83
N GLN A 81 -2.15 13.26 6.17
CA GLN A 81 -1.74 12.56 7.39
C GLN A 81 -0.21 12.35 7.45
N VAL A 82 0.41 11.93 6.35
CA VAL A 82 1.85 11.67 6.31
C VAL A 82 2.63 12.95 6.49
N LYS A 83 2.22 14.01 5.78
CA LYS A 83 2.86 15.32 5.82
C LYS A 83 2.75 16.01 7.17
N THR A 84 1.56 16.00 7.79
CA THR A 84 1.30 16.83 8.97
C THR A 84 1.33 16.07 10.29
N LEU A 85 1.27 14.74 10.26
CA LEU A 85 1.32 13.91 11.46
C LEU A 85 2.50 12.93 11.43
N ALA A 86 2.58 12.03 10.42
CA ALA A 86 3.51 10.91 10.49
C ALA A 86 4.99 11.34 10.44
N ILE A 87 5.36 12.24 9.53
CA ILE A 87 6.74 12.74 9.42
C ILE A 87 7.12 13.58 10.66
N PRO A 88 6.36 14.62 11.08
CA PRO A 88 6.72 15.41 12.26
C PRO A 88 6.81 14.57 13.55
N VAL A 89 5.87 13.64 13.76
CA VAL A 89 5.89 12.76 14.94
C VAL A 89 7.10 11.84 14.91
N PHE A 90 7.52 11.36 13.73
CA PHE A 90 8.73 10.55 13.60
C PHE A 90 9.99 11.36 13.90
N GLU A 91 10.15 12.54 13.28
CA GLU A 91 11.34 13.38 13.45
C GLU A 91 11.54 13.79 14.90
N GLU A 92 10.45 14.06 15.63
CA GLU A 92 10.52 14.38 17.05
C GLU A 92 10.74 13.14 17.93
N ALA A 93 10.12 12.01 17.61
CA ALA A 93 10.33 10.76 18.36
C ALA A 93 11.73 10.16 18.16
N HIS A 94 12.37 10.45 17.02
CA HIS A 94 13.66 9.89 16.59
C HIS A 94 14.57 10.95 15.97
N PRO A 95 15.05 11.93 16.77
CA PRO A 95 15.85 13.03 16.26
C PRO A 95 17.12 12.53 15.58
N GLY A 96 17.41 13.06 14.39
CA GLY A 96 18.58 12.70 13.58
C GLY A 96 18.48 11.35 12.86
N CYS A 97 17.35 10.64 12.94
CA CYS A 97 17.13 9.40 12.20
C CYS A 97 16.45 9.64 10.85
N GLN A 98 16.68 8.72 9.91
CA GLN A 98 15.95 8.65 8.65
C GLN A 98 14.88 7.55 8.73
N ALA A 99 13.62 7.89 8.47
CA ALA A 99 12.55 6.89 8.42
C ALA A 99 12.58 6.09 7.12
N LEU A 100 12.27 4.80 7.22
CA LEU A 100 11.78 3.99 6.12
C LEU A 100 10.27 3.77 6.28
N PHE A 101 9.46 4.44 5.48
CA PHE A 101 8.02 4.23 5.41
C PHE A 101 7.69 3.08 4.44
N ILE A 102 6.83 2.15 4.87
CA ILE A 102 6.56 0.88 4.19
C ILE A 102 5.06 0.76 3.95
N PHE A 103 4.61 0.87 2.71
CA PHE A 103 3.20 0.83 2.37
C PHE A 103 2.83 -0.50 1.70
N ASP A 104 1.58 -0.93 1.87
CA ASP A 104 1.00 -1.92 0.97
C ASP A 104 0.73 -1.30 -0.42
N GLN A 105 0.35 -2.14 -1.38
CA GLN A 105 0.05 -1.73 -2.75
C GLN A 105 -1.41 -1.29 -2.95
N SER A 106 -2.03 -0.67 -1.93
CA SER A 106 -3.38 -0.12 -2.08
C SER A 106 -3.42 1.00 -3.13
N SER A 107 -4.58 1.19 -3.77
CA SER A 107 -4.76 2.22 -4.79
C SER A 107 -4.54 3.65 -4.29
N ALA A 108 -4.73 3.89 -2.98
CA ALA A 108 -4.48 5.19 -2.38
C ALA A 108 -2.98 5.44 -2.15
N HIS A 109 -2.22 4.41 -1.80
CA HIS A 109 -0.78 4.53 -1.54
C HIS A 109 -0.01 4.70 -2.86
N ALA A 110 -0.37 3.91 -3.88
CA ALA A 110 0.27 3.95 -5.21
C ALA A 110 -0.34 5.01 -6.16
N ALA A 111 -1.04 6.01 -5.61
CA ALA A 111 -1.66 7.04 -6.42
C ALA A 111 -0.60 7.95 -7.05
N LEU A 112 -0.67 8.06 -8.38
CA LEU A 112 0.22 8.92 -9.16
C LEU A 112 -0.27 10.38 -9.17
N PRO A 113 0.65 11.36 -9.30
CA PRO A 113 0.32 12.76 -9.50
C PRO A 113 -0.71 12.98 -10.62
N PRO A 114 -1.59 14.02 -10.56
CA PRO A 114 -2.61 14.27 -11.58
C PRO A 114 -2.07 14.35 -13.02
N ASP A 115 -0.83 14.79 -13.18
CA ASP A 115 -0.10 14.94 -14.44
C ASP A 115 0.85 13.76 -14.77
N ALA A 116 0.83 12.68 -14.00
CA ALA A 116 1.69 11.52 -14.23
C ALA A 116 1.42 10.82 -15.58
N LEU A 117 2.45 10.16 -16.09
CA LEU A 117 2.41 9.44 -17.35
C LEU A 117 1.55 8.17 -17.23
N LYS A 118 0.48 8.07 -18.03
CA LYS A 118 -0.45 6.94 -18.02
C LYS A 118 -0.99 6.65 -19.41
N ALA A 119 -0.37 5.69 -20.10
CA ALA A 119 -0.69 5.37 -21.49
C ALA A 119 -2.18 5.01 -21.72
N PHE A 120 -2.80 4.25 -20.81
CA PHE A 120 -4.22 3.86 -20.94
C PHE A 120 -5.21 5.01 -20.74
N GLU A 121 -4.77 6.17 -20.26
CA GLU A 121 -5.59 7.39 -20.09
C GLU A 121 -5.34 8.43 -21.20
N ILE A 122 -4.58 8.08 -22.24
CA ILE A 122 -4.31 8.92 -23.43
C ILE A 122 -5.26 8.51 -24.58
N ASN A 123 -5.67 9.48 -25.40
CA ASN A 123 -6.42 9.24 -26.64
C ASN A 123 -5.51 8.71 -27.76
N LYS A 124 -6.09 8.16 -28.84
CA LYS A 124 -5.28 7.82 -30.04
C LYS A 124 -4.64 9.08 -30.63
N SER A 125 -5.47 10.09 -30.88
CA SER A 125 -5.12 11.37 -31.48
C SER A 125 -4.95 12.46 -30.42
N ASN A 126 -4.35 13.60 -30.81
CA ASN A 126 -4.15 14.75 -29.94
C ASN A 126 -5.47 15.39 -29.50
N GLY A 127 -5.48 15.98 -28.30
CA GLY A 127 -6.63 16.70 -27.75
C GLY A 127 -7.81 15.81 -27.32
N GLY A 128 -9.00 16.40 -27.25
CA GLY A 128 -10.19 15.75 -26.68
C GLY A 128 -10.12 15.59 -25.15
N LYS A 129 -11.15 14.96 -24.57
CA LYS A 129 -11.20 14.67 -23.12
C LYS A 129 -10.24 13.52 -22.80
N GLN A 130 -9.08 13.84 -22.25
CA GLN A 130 -8.07 12.88 -21.79
C GLN A 130 -7.29 13.45 -20.59
N ARG A 131 -6.49 12.59 -19.94
CA ARG A 131 -5.59 13.02 -18.86
C ARG A 131 -4.50 13.93 -19.43
N TRP A 132 -4.29 15.09 -18.79
CA TRP A 132 -3.11 15.91 -19.06
C TRP A 132 -1.89 15.29 -18.41
N GLN A 133 -0.79 15.21 -19.13
CA GLN A 133 0.43 14.55 -18.64
C GLN A 133 1.63 15.47 -18.82
N LYS A 134 2.55 15.41 -17.87
CA LYS A 134 3.79 16.18 -17.84
C LYS A 134 4.75 15.75 -18.92
N ASP A 135 5.66 16.65 -19.28
CA ASP A 135 6.78 16.34 -20.15
C ASP A 135 7.69 15.29 -19.50
N THR A 136 8.40 14.53 -20.33
CA THR A 136 9.25 13.42 -19.89
C THR A 136 10.55 13.39 -20.66
N ILE A 137 11.44 12.48 -20.29
CA ILE A 137 12.67 12.15 -21.02
C ILE A 137 12.50 10.75 -21.56
N ILE A 138 12.75 10.56 -22.86
CA ILE A 138 12.70 9.23 -23.49
C ILE A 138 13.76 8.35 -22.83
N PRO A 139 13.39 7.18 -22.29
CA PRO A 139 14.29 6.39 -21.46
C PRO A 139 15.46 5.81 -22.27
N GLU A 140 16.57 5.56 -21.60
CA GLU A 140 17.75 4.91 -22.19
C GLU A 140 17.48 3.49 -22.69
N THR A 141 16.40 2.87 -22.21
CA THR A 141 15.91 1.56 -22.68
C THR A 141 15.10 1.64 -23.97
N ASN A 142 14.91 2.83 -24.55
CA ASN A 142 14.23 2.97 -25.84
C ASN A 142 14.97 2.15 -26.92
N PRO A 143 14.26 1.36 -27.75
CA PRO A 143 14.90 0.47 -28.72
C PRO A 143 15.72 1.21 -29.78
N ASP A 144 15.33 2.44 -30.13
CA ASP A 144 16.08 3.29 -31.05
C ASP A 144 16.98 4.26 -30.27
N PRO A 145 18.33 4.11 -30.37
CA PRO A 145 19.29 4.95 -29.65
C PRO A 145 19.20 6.44 -30.01
N ARG A 146 18.70 6.80 -31.19
CA ARG A 146 18.65 8.19 -31.65
C ARG A 146 17.69 9.05 -30.83
N PHE A 147 16.78 8.43 -30.09
CA PHE A 147 15.76 9.14 -29.30
C PHE A 147 16.02 9.12 -27.79
N ARG A 148 16.95 8.29 -27.31
CA ARG A 148 17.27 8.18 -25.88
C ARG A 148 17.74 9.53 -25.29
N GLY A 149 17.32 9.81 -24.06
CA GLY A 149 17.70 11.04 -23.34
C GLY A 149 17.07 12.33 -23.87
N LYS A 150 16.29 12.28 -24.97
CA LYS A 150 15.62 13.47 -25.51
C LYS A 150 14.39 13.83 -24.67
N VAL A 151 14.20 15.13 -24.45
CA VAL A 151 12.98 15.66 -23.86
C VAL A 151 11.81 15.40 -24.82
N GLN A 152 10.79 14.71 -24.33
CA GLN A 152 9.51 14.58 -25.00
C GLN A 152 8.48 15.48 -24.33
N LYS A 153 8.10 16.53 -25.04
CA LYS A 153 6.94 17.34 -24.68
C LYS A 153 5.67 16.51 -24.82
N MET A 154 4.78 16.54 -23.84
CA MET A 154 3.49 15.86 -23.88
C MET A 154 2.34 16.76 -24.34
N LYS A 155 2.67 18.01 -24.71
CA LYS A 155 1.80 18.96 -25.39
C LYS A 155 2.30 19.26 -26.79
N THR A 156 1.37 19.45 -27.72
CA THR A 156 1.65 20.00 -29.05
C THR A 156 1.91 21.51 -28.97
N ASP A 157 2.43 22.10 -30.04
CA ASP A 157 2.73 23.53 -30.08
C ASP A 157 1.46 24.41 -30.00
N ASP A 158 0.31 23.90 -30.44
CA ASP A 158 -1.01 24.52 -30.25
C ASP A 158 -1.64 24.24 -28.87
N GLY A 159 -0.85 23.69 -27.94
CA GLY A 159 -1.21 23.52 -26.53
C GLY A 159 -2.10 22.32 -26.23
N LYS A 160 -2.41 21.44 -27.19
CA LYS A 160 -3.22 20.24 -26.97
C LYS A 160 -2.37 19.13 -26.35
N GLN A 161 -2.98 18.31 -25.50
CA GLN A 161 -2.33 17.08 -25.02
C GLN A 161 -2.05 16.13 -26.19
N LYS A 162 -0.83 15.59 -26.29
CA LYS A 162 -0.46 14.62 -27.32
C LYS A 162 -1.19 13.29 -27.13
N GLY A 163 -1.56 12.69 -28.25
CA GLY A 163 -2.14 11.34 -28.33
C GLY A 163 -1.08 10.24 -28.35
N LEU A 164 -1.53 9.00 -28.22
CA LEU A 164 -0.69 7.80 -28.26
C LEU A 164 0.12 7.71 -29.55
N GLN A 165 -0.49 8.04 -30.70
CA GLN A 165 0.14 7.90 -32.00
C GLN A 165 1.37 8.80 -32.12
N GLN A 166 1.21 10.11 -31.95
CA GLN A 166 2.32 11.05 -32.02
C GLN A 166 3.39 10.77 -30.95
N THR A 167 2.97 10.44 -29.72
CA THR A 167 3.91 10.14 -28.62
C THR A 167 4.82 8.95 -28.97
N LEU A 168 4.29 7.92 -29.64
CA LEU A 168 5.06 6.74 -30.04
C LEU A 168 5.89 6.97 -31.31
N GLU A 169 5.35 7.68 -32.30
CA GLU A 169 6.08 8.05 -33.54
C GLU A 169 7.32 8.89 -33.22
N GLU A 170 7.21 9.85 -32.29
CA GLU A 170 8.33 10.65 -31.78
C GLU A 170 9.42 9.83 -31.06
N ARG A 171 9.10 8.60 -30.64
CA ARG A 171 10.03 7.64 -30.04
C ARG A 171 10.59 6.63 -31.05
N GLY A 172 10.21 6.75 -32.32
CA GLY A 172 10.67 5.89 -33.42
C GLY A 172 9.85 4.61 -33.64
N PHE A 173 8.65 4.50 -33.06
CA PHE A 173 7.78 3.34 -33.28
C PHE A 173 6.88 3.53 -34.49
N ASP A 174 6.84 2.53 -35.38
CA ASP A 174 5.78 2.44 -36.38
C ASP A 174 4.51 1.86 -35.74
N VAL A 175 3.45 2.67 -35.72
CA VAL A 175 2.17 2.34 -35.09
C VAL A 175 1.00 2.40 -36.07
N THR A 176 1.27 2.48 -37.38
CA THR A 176 0.27 2.75 -38.42
C THR A 176 -0.86 1.72 -38.43
N VAL A 177 -0.51 0.44 -38.25
CA VAL A 177 -1.48 -0.68 -38.19
C VAL A 177 -1.92 -1.02 -36.77
N MET A 178 -1.47 -0.28 -35.76
CA MET A 178 -1.81 -0.56 -34.37
C MET A 178 -3.14 0.08 -33.97
N LYS A 179 -3.98 -0.70 -33.29
CA LYS A 179 -5.12 -0.14 -32.55
C LYS A 179 -4.64 0.64 -31.33
N ALA A 180 -5.42 1.63 -30.91
CA ALA A 180 -5.08 2.47 -29.76
C ALA A 180 -5.07 1.67 -28.44
N LYS A 181 -6.14 0.91 -28.18
CA LYS A 181 -6.37 0.11 -26.98
C LYS A 181 -7.05 -1.21 -27.35
N CYS A 182 -6.78 -2.29 -26.62
CA CYS A 182 -7.59 -3.51 -26.74
C CYS A 182 -8.97 -3.33 -26.10
N SER A 183 -9.94 -4.10 -26.57
CA SER A 183 -11.26 -4.25 -25.98
C SER A 183 -11.58 -5.76 -25.86
N PRO A 184 -12.20 -6.23 -24.77
CA PRO A 184 -12.59 -5.46 -23.58
C PRO A 184 -11.41 -5.16 -22.63
N VAL A 185 -10.34 -5.97 -22.66
CA VAL A 185 -9.16 -5.85 -21.78
C VAL A 185 -7.90 -6.14 -22.62
N CYS A 186 -6.79 -5.40 -22.44
CA CYS A 186 -5.50 -5.84 -23.01
C CYS A 186 -4.84 -6.84 -22.04
N PRO A 187 -4.48 -8.05 -22.51
CA PRO A 187 -3.68 -9.01 -21.74
C PRO A 187 -2.41 -8.35 -21.19
N PHE A 188 -2.00 -8.75 -19.99
CA PHE A 188 -0.79 -8.19 -19.37
C PHE A 188 0.49 -8.80 -19.94
N GLU A 189 0.45 -10.08 -20.36
CA GLU A 189 1.63 -10.77 -20.91
C GLU A 189 2.02 -10.22 -22.29
N ASN A 190 1.07 -9.63 -23.03
CA ASN A 190 1.37 -9.08 -24.34
C ASN A 190 2.00 -7.69 -24.20
N GLU A 191 3.17 -7.50 -24.80
CA GLU A 191 3.93 -6.24 -24.71
C GLU A 191 3.57 -5.23 -25.81
N ARG A 192 3.00 -5.68 -26.93
CA ARG A 192 2.75 -4.85 -28.12
C ARG A 192 1.34 -5.00 -28.71
N CYS A 193 0.36 -5.40 -27.90
CA CYS A 193 -1.03 -5.66 -28.31
C CYS A 193 -1.73 -4.43 -28.95
N CYS A 194 -1.33 -3.23 -28.54
CA CYS A 194 -1.91 -1.94 -28.91
C CYS A 194 -0.95 -0.81 -28.51
N MET A 195 -1.18 0.41 -29.02
CA MET A 195 -0.36 1.59 -28.72
C MET A 195 -0.25 1.84 -27.21
N ALA A 196 -1.37 1.81 -26.48
CA ALA A 196 -1.37 2.06 -25.04
C ALA A 196 -0.55 1.03 -24.26
N ARG A 197 -0.57 -0.24 -24.66
CA ARG A 197 0.23 -1.29 -24.02
C ARG A 197 1.72 -1.11 -24.30
N LEU A 198 2.07 -0.87 -25.56
CA LEU A 198 3.44 -0.59 -25.97
C LEU A 198 4.03 0.58 -25.18
N LEU A 199 3.31 1.70 -25.12
CA LEU A 199 3.73 2.88 -24.37
C LEU A 199 3.77 2.60 -22.85
N SER A 200 2.81 1.85 -22.30
CA SER A 200 2.78 1.50 -20.87
C SER A 200 3.95 0.64 -20.38
N LYS A 201 4.71 0.04 -21.31
CA LYS A 201 5.87 -0.81 -21.01
C LYS A 201 7.20 -0.05 -21.11
N GLN A 202 7.17 1.22 -21.52
CA GLN A 202 8.38 2.04 -21.51
C GLN A 202 8.67 2.53 -20.10
N ASP A 203 9.95 2.57 -19.74
CA ASP A 203 10.37 2.74 -18.34
C ASP A 203 9.86 4.03 -17.70
N ASP A 204 9.78 5.12 -18.45
CA ASP A 204 9.24 6.37 -17.95
C ASP A 204 7.74 6.24 -17.63
N PHE A 205 6.96 5.46 -18.39
CA PHE A 205 5.56 5.16 -18.06
C PHE A 205 5.41 4.11 -16.94
N VAL A 206 6.32 3.14 -16.85
CA VAL A 206 6.29 2.07 -15.84
C VAL A 206 6.68 2.60 -14.46
N ASN A 207 7.78 3.34 -14.40
CA ASN A 207 8.44 3.76 -13.16
C ASN A 207 7.97 5.14 -12.70
N GLN A 208 6.68 5.45 -12.90
CA GLN A 208 6.10 6.67 -12.36
C GLN A 208 6.09 6.62 -10.83
N VAL A 209 6.67 7.65 -10.23
CA VAL A 209 6.75 7.81 -8.79
C VAL A 209 5.40 8.25 -8.22
N SER A 210 4.96 7.62 -7.14
CA SER A 210 3.70 7.97 -6.46
C SER A 210 3.81 9.31 -5.74
N MET A 211 2.68 10.01 -5.54
CA MET A 211 2.67 11.27 -4.77
C MET A 211 3.22 11.08 -3.35
N LEU A 212 2.92 9.92 -2.77
CA LEU A 212 3.33 9.55 -1.42
C LEU A 212 4.84 9.34 -1.32
N GLU A 213 5.42 8.64 -2.29
CA GLU A 213 6.87 8.45 -2.38
C GLU A 213 7.61 9.77 -2.60
N THR A 214 7.11 10.62 -3.49
CA THR A 214 7.67 11.95 -3.71
C THR A 214 7.68 12.77 -2.41
N LEU A 215 6.52 12.88 -1.73
CA LEU A 215 6.40 13.60 -0.47
C LEU A 215 7.43 13.14 0.57
N ILE A 216 7.57 11.83 0.76
CA ILE A 216 8.44 11.26 1.79
C ILE A 216 9.92 11.48 1.46
N LYS A 217 10.30 11.32 0.19
CA LYS A 217 11.68 11.55 -0.27
C LYS A 217 12.07 13.02 -0.21
N GLU A 218 11.16 13.93 -0.56
CA GLU A 218 11.38 15.38 -0.42
C GLU A 218 11.58 15.80 1.04
N ALA A 219 10.99 15.09 2.00
CA ALA A 219 11.23 15.27 3.43
C ALA A 219 12.52 14.60 3.94
N GLY A 220 13.35 14.03 3.07
CA GLY A 220 14.61 13.38 3.45
C GLY A 220 14.46 11.97 4.01
N HIS A 221 13.31 11.33 3.82
CA HIS A 221 13.04 9.96 4.27
C HIS A 221 12.90 8.97 3.11
N GLU A 222 12.87 7.68 3.40
CA GLU A 222 12.72 6.63 2.40
C GLU A 222 11.31 6.04 2.38
N CYS A 223 10.87 5.61 1.19
CA CYS A 223 9.57 4.99 0.96
C CYS A 223 9.73 3.67 0.22
N MET A 224 9.06 2.63 0.70
CA MET A 224 9.05 1.29 0.12
C MET A 224 7.63 0.77 0.01
N PHE A 225 7.34 0.07 -1.08
CA PHE A 225 6.07 -0.64 -1.28
C PHE A 225 6.31 -2.15 -1.17
N LEU A 226 5.46 -2.81 -0.38
CA LEU A 226 5.51 -4.27 -0.25
C LEU A 226 5.03 -4.96 -1.53
N PRO A 227 5.46 -6.22 -1.78
CA PRO A 227 4.90 -7.04 -2.84
C PRO A 227 3.38 -7.17 -2.74
N LYS A 228 2.68 -7.17 -3.90
CA LYS A 228 1.22 -7.36 -3.95
C LYS A 228 0.84 -8.73 -3.38
N PHE A 229 -0.23 -8.78 -2.60
CA PHE A 229 -0.79 -10.00 -2.02
C PHE A 229 0.07 -10.71 -0.96
N HIS A 230 1.03 -10.00 -0.35
CA HIS A 230 1.89 -10.52 0.72
C HIS A 230 1.65 -9.79 2.05
N CYS A 231 0.45 -9.93 2.62
CA CYS A 231 0.08 -9.21 3.85
C CYS A 231 0.87 -9.68 5.09
N GLU A 232 1.43 -10.90 5.06
CA GLU A 232 2.32 -11.45 6.08
C GLU A 232 3.67 -10.72 6.18
N LEU A 233 4.04 -9.95 5.15
CA LEU A 233 5.21 -9.07 5.15
C LEU A 233 4.91 -7.71 5.76
N ASN A 234 3.65 -7.42 6.07
CA ASN A 234 3.23 -6.18 6.68
C ASN A 234 2.89 -6.39 8.17
N PRO A 235 3.77 -5.96 9.11
CA PRO A 235 3.51 -6.11 10.54
C PRO A 235 2.20 -5.49 11.02
N ILE A 236 1.73 -4.41 10.38
CA ILE A 236 0.53 -3.71 10.84
C ILE A 236 -0.74 -4.52 10.60
N GLU A 237 -0.73 -5.47 9.67
CA GLU A 237 -1.88 -6.37 9.46
C GLU A 237 -2.12 -7.28 10.66
N MET A 238 -1.04 -7.70 11.34
CA MET A 238 -1.12 -8.44 12.59
C MET A 238 -1.58 -7.55 13.75
N TYR A 239 -1.13 -6.29 13.80
CA TYR A 239 -1.67 -5.28 14.73
C TYR A 239 -3.18 -5.12 14.53
N TRP A 240 -3.65 -4.99 13.28
CA TRP A 240 -5.08 -4.92 12.99
C TRP A 240 -5.85 -6.15 13.41
N GLY A 241 -5.29 -7.34 13.20
CA GLY A 241 -5.86 -8.60 13.70
C GLY A 241 -6.01 -8.58 15.21
N TRP A 242 -4.98 -8.16 15.94
CA TRP A 242 -4.98 -8.06 17.40
C TRP A 242 -6.01 -7.05 17.92
N VAL A 243 -6.01 -5.84 17.36
CA VAL A 243 -6.94 -4.78 17.75
C VAL A 243 -8.39 -5.19 17.48
N LYS A 244 -8.67 -5.74 16.29
CA LYS A 244 -10.03 -6.20 15.94
C LYS A 244 -10.49 -7.33 16.84
N TYR A 245 -9.60 -8.22 17.25
CA TYR A 245 -9.92 -9.28 18.20
C TYR A 245 -10.37 -8.68 19.55
N ARG A 246 -9.59 -7.77 20.13
CA ARG A 246 -9.96 -7.08 21.39
C ARG A 246 -11.22 -6.24 21.26
N TYR A 247 -11.34 -5.50 20.16
CA TYR A 247 -12.54 -4.74 19.83
C TYR A 247 -13.76 -5.66 19.87
N ARG A 248 -13.74 -6.82 19.22
CA ARG A 248 -14.91 -7.72 19.14
C ARG A 248 -15.33 -8.35 20.48
N GLN A 249 -14.43 -8.44 21.46
CA GLN A 249 -14.73 -9.01 22.78
C GLN A 249 -15.62 -8.12 23.66
N VAL A 250 -15.65 -6.81 23.38
CA VAL A 250 -16.41 -5.85 24.20
C VAL A 250 -17.83 -5.70 23.66
N PRO A 251 -18.90 -5.83 24.47
CA PRO A 251 -20.25 -5.52 24.03
C PRO A 251 -20.41 -4.01 23.74
N LYS A 252 -21.13 -3.64 22.68
CA LYS A 252 -21.37 -2.23 22.28
C LYS A 252 -22.86 -2.02 22.06
N LYS A 253 -23.47 -1.12 22.82
CA LYS A 253 -24.89 -0.77 22.63
C LYS A 253 -25.00 0.36 21.62
N THR A 254 -24.19 1.40 21.75
CA THR A 254 -24.22 2.61 20.90
C THR A 254 -23.05 2.66 19.91
N PHE A 255 -23.08 3.61 18.97
CA PHE A 255 -21.91 3.89 18.14
C PHE A 255 -20.80 4.59 18.93
N ASP A 256 -21.14 5.36 19.96
CA ASP A 256 -20.15 5.96 20.83
C ASP A 256 -19.38 4.89 21.63
N ASP A 257 -20.08 3.90 22.19
CA ASP A 257 -19.45 2.72 22.82
C ASP A 257 -18.49 2.03 21.85
N ALA A 258 -18.85 2.02 20.57
CA ALA A 258 -18.02 1.46 19.51
C ALA A 258 -16.75 2.29 19.27
N LYS A 259 -16.85 3.62 19.26
CA LYS A 259 -15.67 4.51 19.17
C LYS A 259 -14.76 4.30 20.37
N GLN A 260 -15.30 4.37 21.57
CA GLN A 260 -14.55 4.20 22.81
C GLN A 260 -13.87 2.82 22.89
N ALA A 261 -14.57 1.76 22.49
CA ALA A 261 -13.98 0.44 22.41
C ALA A 261 -12.89 0.32 21.33
N ALA A 262 -13.01 1.04 20.22
CA ALA A 262 -11.97 1.09 19.18
C ALA A 262 -10.71 1.76 19.73
N PHE A 263 -10.81 2.96 20.30
CA PHE A 263 -9.67 3.66 20.90
C PHE A 263 -8.99 2.83 21.99
N ARG A 264 -9.75 2.27 22.94
CA ARG A 264 -9.19 1.37 23.95
C ARG A 264 -8.45 0.18 23.34
N ALA A 265 -9.00 -0.45 22.30
CA ALA A 265 -8.34 -1.59 21.65
C ALA A 265 -7.08 -1.19 20.88
N LEU A 266 -7.12 -0.03 20.19
CA LEU A 266 -5.98 0.51 19.45
C LEU A 266 -4.80 0.84 20.39
N ASP A 267 -5.12 1.40 21.55
CA ASP A 267 -4.14 1.89 22.51
C ASP A 267 -3.56 0.77 23.39
N ALA A 268 -4.28 -0.34 23.53
CA ALA A 268 -3.93 -1.44 24.42
C ALA A 268 -2.89 -2.41 23.87
N CYS A 269 -2.49 -2.34 22.59
CA CYS A 269 -1.54 -3.28 22.02
C CYS A 269 -0.13 -3.07 22.61
N PRO A 270 0.44 -4.03 23.36
CA PRO A 270 1.74 -3.85 23.97
C PRO A 270 2.86 -3.75 22.93
N VAL A 271 3.90 -2.97 23.25
CA VAL A 271 5.06 -2.79 22.35
C VAL A 271 5.76 -4.12 22.07
N ASP A 272 5.89 -5.01 23.06
CA ASP A 272 6.52 -6.32 22.88
C ASP A 272 5.73 -7.22 21.91
N VAL A 273 4.40 -7.07 21.87
CA VAL A 273 3.54 -7.77 20.92
C VAL A 273 3.75 -7.22 19.50
N ILE A 274 3.86 -5.90 19.33
CA ILE A 274 4.19 -5.26 18.05
C ILE A 274 5.57 -5.73 17.54
N ARG A 275 6.58 -5.80 18.41
CA ARG A 275 7.90 -6.34 18.08
C ARG A 275 7.82 -7.78 17.59
N ARG A 276 6.96 -8.63 18.18
CA ARG A 276 6.73 -10.01 17.71
C ARG A 276 6.10 -10.04 16.31
N PHE A 277 5.23 -9.09 15.96
CA PHE A 277 4.66 -8.97 14.61
C PHE A 277 5.74 -8.61 13.57
N MET A 278 6.64 -7.69 13.93
CA MET A 278 7.77 -7.34 13.06
C MET A 278 8.71 -8.53 12.85
N ASN A 279 9.10 -9.19 13.94
CA ASN A 279 9.91 -10.42 13.87
C ASN A 279 9.25 -11.51 13.03
N ARG A 280 7.92 -11.66 13.10
CA ARG A 280 7.20 -12.62 12.26
C ARG A 280 7.27 -12.27 10.77
N SER A 281 7.17 -10.99 10.42
CA SER A 281 7.30 -10.53 9.03
C SER A 281 8.72 -10.78 8.50
N TRP A 282 9.76 -10.54 9.33
CA TRP A 282 11.15 -10.88 9.00
C TRP A 282 11.35 -12.38 8.74
N ARG A 283 10.73 -13.26 9.54
CA ARG A 283 10.80 -14.72 9.29
C ARG A 283 10.14 -15.10 7.96
N PHE A 284 9.03 -14.47 7.60
CA PHE A 284 8.43 -14.67 6.27
C PHE A 284 9.35 -14.19 5.15
N MET A 285 9.98 -13.01 5.29
CA MET A 285 10.98 -12.55 4.32
C MET A 285 12.12 -13.56 4.17
N SER A 286 12.65 -14.07 5.28
CA SER A 286 13.68 -15.10 5.27
C SER A 286 13.21 -16.39 4.58
N ALA A 287 11.96 -16.82 4.80
CA ALA A 287 11.35 -17.97 4.13
C ALA A 287 11.30 -17.78 2.62
N TYR A 288 10.86 -16.61 2.15
CA TYR A 288 10.77 -16.31 0.73
C TYR A 288 12.15 -16.23 0.08
N HIS A 289 13.15 -15.71 0.80
CA HIS A 289 14.51 -15.59 0.27
C HIS A 289 15.17 -16.96 -0.01
N ILE A 290 14.79 -18.00 0.73
CA ILE A 290 15.25 -19.38 0.49
C ILE A 290 14.31 -20.17 -0.45
N GLY A 291 13.35 -19.50 -1.09
CA GLY A 291 12.46 -20.09 -2.09
C GLY A 291 11.19 -20.76 -1.55
N LEU A 292 10.92 -20.71 -0.24
CA LEU A 292 9.66 -21.25 0.29
C LEU A 292 8.49 -20.33 -0.05
N THR A 293 7.34 -20.90 -0.41
CA THR A 293 6.13 -20.13 -0.73
C THR A 293 4.88 -20.65 -0.02
N GLY A 294 3.83 -19.83 0.03
CA GLY A 294 2.50 -20.22 0.51
C GLY A 294 2.49 -20.99 1.83
N ARG A 295 1.94 -22.20 1.81
CA ARG A 295 1.79 -23.06 3.01
C ARG A 295 3.13 -23.53 3.57
N ALA A 296 4.15 -23.76 2.72
CA ALA A 296 5.47 -24.19 3.16
C ALA A 296 6.15 -23.09 3.99
N ALA A 297 6.11 -21.84 3.52
CA ALA A 297 6.61 -20.69 4.26
C ALA A 297 5.86 -20.51 5.60
N ALA A 298 4.53 -20.60 5.58
CA ALA A 298 3.72 -20.48 6.80
C ALA A 298 4.02 -21.60 7.83
N TRP A 299 4.22 -22.83 7.36
CA TRP A 299 4.62 -23.96 8.20
C TRP A 299 6.00 -23.73 8.82
N ALA A 300 6.96 -23.29 8.01
CA ALA A 300 8.33 -23.02 8.45
C ALA A 300 8.34 -21.98 9.57
N VAL A 301 7.72 -20.81 9.32
CA VAL A 301 7.61 -19.71 10.28
C VAL A 301 6.93 -20.14 11.59
N ARG A 302 5.97 -21.08 11.54
CA ARG A 302 5.29 -21.61 12.73
C ARG A 302 6.17 -22.55 13.55
N LYS A 303 7.02 -23.36 12.91
CA LYS A 303 7.92 -24.31 13.59
C LYS A 303 9.13 -23.64 14.21
N GLN A 304 9.44 -22.43 13.77
CA GLN A 304 10.61 -21.69 14.19
C GLN A 304 10.53 -21.07 15.60
N LYS A 305 11.70 -21.07 16.26
CA LYS A 305 11.91 -20.40 17.55
C LYS A 305 12.87 -19.18 17.49
N SER A 306 13.64 -19.01 16.43
CA SER A 306 14.63 -17.91 16.28
C SER A 306 13.97 -16.55 16.02
N HIS A 307 14.62 -15.44 16.38
CA HIS A 307 14.00 -14.13 16.29
C HIS A 307 13.78 -13.61 14.86
N ARG A 308 14.73 -13.78 13.93
CA ARG A 308 14.71 -13.06 12.62
C ARG A 308 14.93 -13.91 11.35
N SER A 309 15.27 -15.19 11.44
CA SER A 309 15.66 -16.00 10.26
C SER A 309 15.21 -17.45 10.34
N ILE A 310 14.99 -18.10 9.18
CA ILE A 310 14.75 -19.54 9.11
C ILE A 310 15.99 -20.35 9.51
N SER A 311 15.85 -21.24 10.49
CA SER A 311 16.92 -22.08 11.01
C SER A 311 17.16 -23.26 10.07
N GLN A 312 18.42 -23.64 9.87
CA GLN A 312 18.81 -24.76 9.00
C GLN A 312 17.99 -26.04 9.25
N THR A 313 17.73 -26.39 10.51
CA THR A 313 16.95 -27.56 10.91
C THR A 313 15.50 -27.56 10.39
N ALA A 314 14.88 -26.40 10.24
CA ALA A 314 13.53 -26.29 9.68
C ALA A 314 13.54 -26.46 8.16
N MET A 315 14.63 -26.09 7.49
CA MET A 315 14.84 -26.34 6.05
C MET A 315 15.02 -27.84 5.79
N THR A 316 15.80 -28.53 6.62
CA THR A 316 16.02 -29.99 6.49
C THR A 316 14.72 -30.80 6.59
N HIS A 317 13.78 -30.36 7.44
CA HIS A 317 12.46 -30.99 7.51
C HIS A 317 11.54 -30.66 6.33
N LEU A 318 11.74 -29.53 5.65
CA LEU A 318 10.97 -29.17 4.46
C LEU A 318 11.48 -29.89 3.22
N ASP A 319 12.79 -30.04 3.07
CA ASP A 319 13.39 -30.82 1.98
C ASP A 319 12.85 -32.25 1.99
N ALA A 320 12.75 -32.88 3.18
CA ALA A 320 12.16 -34.21 3.35
C ALA A 320 10.64 -34.30 3.07
N ILE A 321 9.93 -33.16 2.99
CA ILE A 321 8.47 -33.11 2.71
C ILE A 321 8.22 -32.71 1.24
N VAL A 322 9.07 -31.88 0.66
CA VAL A 322 8.93 -31.33 -0.70
C VAL A 322 9.61 -32.24 -1.74
N ASN A 323 10.67 -32.95 -1.36
CA ASN A 323 11.36 -33.95 -2.17
C ASN A 323 11.48 -35.26 -1.36
N PRO A 324 10.47 -36.15 -1.38
CA PRO A 324 10.47 -37.37 -0.59
C PRO A 324 11.56 -38.37 -0.97
#